data_AF-A0A815N8Y2-F1
#
_entry.id   AF-A0A815N8Y2-F1
#
_cell.length_a   1.000
_cell.length_b   1.000
_cell.length_c   1.000
_cell.angle_alpha   90.00
_cell.angle_beta   90.00
_cell.angle_gamma   90.00
#
_symmetry.space_group_name_H-M   'P 1'
#
loop_
_entity.id
_entity.type
_entity.pdbx_description
1 polymer ?
#
loop_
_entity_poly.entity_id
_entity_poly.type
_entity_poly.pdbx_seq_one_letter_code
_entity_poly.pdbx_strand_id
1 'polypeptide(L)'
;MFLIYIIHLIICYQLLVAFPTNFGRYDLFGNKNDDGNTRFFIIGDWGGIPFLPYKTPSEVAVANAMGKLGKKLNTSFQLALGDNFYYDGVQSINDPRFEHTFERVFSASSLQTPWYVLAGNHDHRGNVSAQIEYGKISKRWTFPDYFYTFSLWQSDKQKKLVDFVMLDTVILCGGGDLFDWEHTPLKGPENNFLAEVYWQWVEEQFRESTAPYLIVSGHFPVYSVAEHGPTKCLVDRLCPLLHQYRATAYLCGHDHNLQHLADDLDGTHMNYFVVGAADIAENNHNHADDVPVDSLKYYWGGEVLLGGFGLIEVNNTQMTFSFIEHTERTLYQTIMKPRL
;
A
#
# COMPACT_ATOMS: atom_id res chain seq x y z
N MET A 1 36.52 30.63 22.64
CA MET A 1 35.24 30.77 21.92
C MET A 1 35.20 30.04 20.58
N PHE A 2 36.33 29.84 19.88
CA PHE A 2 36.39 29.06 18.63
C PHE A 2 36.37 27.53 18.81
N LEU A 3 36.88 27.02 19.94
CA LEU A 3 36.96 25.57 20.18
C LEU A 3 35.59 24.92 20.48
N ILE A 4 34.65 25.68 21.03
CA ILE A 4 33.30 25.19 21.38
C ILE A 4 32.44 25.02 20.11
N TYR A 5 32.63 25.88 19.10
CA TYR A 5 31.94 25.79 17.82
C TYR A 5 32.36 24.57 16.99
N ILE A 6 33.65 24.20 17.02
CA ILE A 6 34.15 23.01 16.32
C ILE A 6 33.65 21.74 17.01
N ILE A 7 33.55 21.72 18.35
CA ILE A 7 32.98 20.60 19.09
C ILE A 7 31.47 20.47 18.82
N HIS A 8 30.72 21.56 18.67
CA HIS A 8 29.30 21.49 18.27
C HIS A 8 29.10 21.04 16.81
N LEU A 9 29.98 21.43 15.87
CA LEU A 9 29.91 20.91 14.50
C LEU A 9 30.30 19.43 14.40
N ILE A 10 31.27 18.98 15.19
CA ILE A 10 31.67 17.55 15.24
C ILE A 10 30.59 16.72 15.94
N ILE A 11 29.92 17.25 16.98
CA ILE A 11 28.81 16.56 17.65
C ILE A 11 27.56 16.53 16.76
N CYS A 12 27.26 17.56 15.96
CA CYS A 12 26.19 17.48 14.96
C CYS A 12 26.52 16.51 13.82
N TYR A 13 27.79 16.35 13.44
CA TYR A 13 28.21 15.34 12.45
C TYR A 13 28.25 13.92 13.05
N GLN A 14 28.45 13.78 14.36
CA GLN A 14 28.42 12.49 15.08
C GLN A 14 27.02 12.11 15.62
N LEU A 15 26.04 13.03 15.53
CA LEU A 15 24.61 12.77 15.70
C LEU A 15 23.87 12.64 14.36
N LEU A 16 24.61 12.42 13.26
CA LEU A 16 24.19 11.43 12.27
C LEU A 16 24.19 10.09 13.02
N VAL A 17 23.13 9.86 13.79
CA VAL A 17 22.76 8.51 14.22
C VAL A 17 22.82 7.71 12.94
N ALA A 18 23.73 6.75 12.89
CA ALA A 18 23.76 5.74 11.86
C ALA A 18 22.44 4.98 12.00
N PHE A 19 21.38 5.55 11.43
CA PHE A 19 20.19 4.81 11.07
C PHE A 19 20.68 3.67 10.20
N PRO A 20 20.20 2.44 10.43
CA PRO A 20 20.63 1.31 9.63
C PRO A 20 20.42 1.67 8.16
N THR A 21 21.53 1.87 7.44
CA THR A 21 21.56 2.18 6.00
C THR A 21 21.12 0.99 5.14
N ASN A 22 20.50 -0.01 5.78
CA ASN A 22 19.85 -1.16 5.17
C ASN A 22 18.36 -1.12 5.54
N PHE A 23 17.65 -0.03 5.20
CA PHE A 23 16.23 -0.16 4.93
C PHE A 23 16.13 -1.10 3.73
N GLY A 24 15.82 -2.37 3.99
CA GLY A 24 16.09 -3.49 3.09
C GLY A 24 15.50 -3.25 1.71
N ARG A 25 16.36 -3.14 0.69
CA ARG A 25 15.95 -3.25 -0.71
C ARG A 25 15.89 -4.73 -1.06
N TYR A 26 14.70 -5.25 -1.32
CA TYR A 26 14.51 -6.64 -1.70
C TYR A 26 14.40 -6.77 -3.22
N ASP A 27 15.05 -7.77 -3.81
CA ASP A 27 14.89 -8.08 -5.23
C ASP A 27 13.95 -9.27 -5.40
N LEU A 28 12.88 -9.04 -6.15
CA LEU A 28 11.94 -10.06 -6.59
C LEU A 28 12.17 -10.40 -8.05
N PHE A 29 12.06 -11.68 -8.37
CA PHE A 29 12.03 -12.17 -9.73
C PHE A 29 10.63 -12.68 -10.01
N GLY A 30 9.90 -11.98 -10.88
CA GLY A 30 8.54 -12.35 -11.23
C GLY A 30 8.47 -13.76 -11.81
N ASN A 31 7.32 -14.43 -11.62
CA ASN A 31 7.07 -15.70 -12.29
C ASN A 31 7.11 -15.49 -13.80
N LYS A 32 7.82 -16.37 -14.51
CA LYS A 32 7.86 -16.35 -15.96
C LYS A 32 6.52 -16.86 -16.51
N ASN A 33 5.64 -15.95 -16.89
CA ASN A 33 4.45 -16.30 -17.66
C ASN A 33 4.78 -16.37 -19.15
N ASP A 34 4.09 -17.26 -19.87
CA ASP A 34 4.33 -17.52 -21.30
C ASP A 34 4.08 -16.28 -22.18
N ASP A 35 3.26 -15.35 -21.70
CA ASP A 35 2.91 -14.11 -22.38
C ASP A 35 3.81 -12.92 -22.00
N GLY A 36 4.84 -13.16 -21.18
CA GLY A 36 5.84 -12.16 -20.79
C GLY A 36 5.38 -11.16 -19.73
N ASN A 37 4.17 -11.28 -19.19
CA ASN A 37 3.66 -10.43 -18.12
C ASN A 37 3.99 -10.99 -16.74
N THR A 38 4.47 -10.16 -15.83
CA THR A 38 4.42 -10.46 -14.40
C THR A 38 3.09 -9.96 -13.84
N ARG A 39 2.49 -10.73 -12.93
CA ARG A 39 1.18 -10.41 -12.36
C ARG A 39 1.18 -10.47 -10.85
N PHE A 40 0.48 -9.56 -10.21
CA PHE A 40 0.31 -9.55 -8.76
C PHE A 40 -1.02 -8.91 -8.37
N PHE A 41 -1.52 -9.28 -7.19
CA PHE A 41 -2.73 -8.72 -6.63
C PHE A 41 -2.44 -7.58 -5.66
N ILE A 42 -3.44 -6.74 -5.47
CA ILE A 42 -3.45 -5.62 -4.52
C ILE A 42 -4.71 -5.75 -3.68
N ILE A 43 -4.60 -5.64 -2.37
CA ILE A 43 -5.70 -5.79 -1.42
C ILE A 43 -5.49 -4.83 -0.24
N GLY A 44 -6.48 -4.04 0.12
CA GLY A 44 -6.49 -3.23 1.34
C GLY A 44 -7.69 -3.61 2.20
N ASP A 45 -7.64 -3.32 3.49
CA ASP A 45 -8.85 -3.27 4.33
C ASP A 45 -9.55 -4.63 4.38
N TRP A 46 -8.75 -5.68 4.60
CA TRP A 46 -9.16 -7.09 4.55
C TRP A 46 -9.25 -7.73 5.94
N GLY A 47 -9.02 -6.95 7.01
CA GLY A 47 -8.67 -7.46 8.32
C GLY A 47 -9.76 -8.14 9.15
N GLY A 48 -10.85 -8.60 8.54
CA GLY A 48 -11.91 -9.37 9.19
C GLY A 48 -12.49 -8.68 10.43
N ILE A 49 -12.69 -9.44 11.52
CA ILE A 49 -13.31 -8.94 12.76
C ILE A 49 -12.54 -9.40 14.01
N PRO A 50 -12.61 -8.69 15.15
CA PRO A 50 -11.78 -9.00 16.34
C PRO A 50 -12.32 -10.14 17.21
N PHE A 51 -13.46 -10.73 16.87
CA PHE A 51 -14.07 -11.84 17.59
C PHE A 51 -14.30 -13.04 16.69
N LEU A 52 -14.41 -14.24 17.28
CA LEU A 52 -14.66 -15.48 16.54
C LEU A 52 -15.86 -15.32 15.58
N PRO A 53 -15.73 -15.73 14.30
CA PRO A 53 -14.67 -16.55 13.73
C PRO A 53 -13.43 -15.80 13.21
N TYR A 54 -13.28 -14.51 13.53
CA TYR A 54 -12.20 -13.59 13.11
C TYR A 54 -12.14 -13.21 11.64
N LYS A 55 -13.23 -13.48 10.90
CA LYS A 55 -13.32 -13.25 9.47
C LYS A 55 -14.73 -12.93 9.05
N THR A 56 -14.90 -12.27 7.91
CA THR A 56 -16.23 -11.97 7.35
C THR A 56 -16.53 -12.80 6.09
N PRO A 57 -17.80 -12.86 5.66
CA PRO A 57 -18.15 -13.43 4.36
C PRO A 57 -17.48 -12.72 3.18
N SER A 58 -17.28 -11.40 3.26
CA SER A 58 -16.67 -10.58 2.20
C SER A 58 -15.20 -10.92 2.01
N GLU A 59 -14.44 -10.89 3.10
CA GLU A 59 -13.03 -11.26 3.14
C GLU A 59 -12.81 -12.67 2.54
N VAL A 60 -13.63 -13.64 2.97
CA VAL A 60 -13.56 -15.01 2.46
C VAL A 60 -13.93 -15.09 0.98
N ALA A 61 -14.89 -14.30 0.50
CA ALA A 61 -15.27 -14.28 -0.90
C ALA A 61 -14.16 -13.71 -1.79
N VAL A 62 -13.54 -12.60 -1.37
CA VAL A 62 -12.38 -11.97 -2.03
C VAL A 62 -11.19 -12.93 -2.04
N ALA A 63 -10.86 -13.57 -0.91
CA ALA A 63 -9.78 -14.55 -0.82
C ALA A 63 -9.99 -15.74 -1.78
N ASN A 64 -11.23 -16.24 -1.89
CA ASN A 64 -11.57 -17.30 -2.85
C ASN A 64 -11.40 -16.86 -4.30
N ALA A 65 -11.81 -15.64 -4.63
CA ALA A 65 -11.66 -15.05 -5.97
C ALA A 65 -10.19 -14.91 -6.35
N MET A 66 -9.37 -14.34 -5.46
CA MET A 66 -7.92 -14.24 -5.61
C MET A 66 -7.29 -15.62 -5.78
N GLY A 67 -7.71 -16.63 -5.01
CA GLY A 67 -7.20 -17.99 -5.11
C GLY A 67 -7.45 -18.62 -6.48
N LYS A 68 -8.68 -18.53 -6.99
CA LYS A 68 -9.04 -19.05 -8.33
C LYS A 68 -8.32 -18.30 -9.44
N LEU A 69 -8.34 -16.97 -9.40
CA LEU A 69 -7.75 -16.14 -10.43
C LEU A 69 -6.22 -16.24 -10.41
N GLY A 70 -5.60 -16.31 -9.23
CA GLY A 70 -4.16 -16.49 -9.06
C GLY A 70 -3.66 -17.81 -9.66
N LYS A 71 -4.48 -18.88 -9.58
CA LYS A 71 -4.17 -20.15 -10.25
C LYS A 71 -4.24 -20.03 -11.77
N LYS A 72 -5.21 -19.29 -12.30
CA LYS A 72 -5.40 -19.08 -13.74
C LYS A 72 -4.31 -18.17 -14.33
N LEU A 73 -3.91 -17.14 -13.59
CA LEU A 73 -3.00 -16.09 -14.05
C LEU A 73 -1.55 -16.30 -13.61
N ASN A 74 -1.28 -17.26 -12.72
CA ASN A 74 0.04 -17.53 -12.17
C ASN A 74 0.69 -16.27 -11.57
N THR A 75 -0.03 -15.65 -10.61
CA THR A 75 0.43 -14.45 -9.90
C THR A 75 1.70 -14.71 -9.09
N SER A 76 2.56 -13.69 -8.98
CA SER A 76 3.88 -13.77 -8.37
C SER A 76 3.91 -13.38 -6.89
N PHE A 77 3.07 -12.43 -6.48
CA PHE A 77 2.99 -11.92 -5.11
C PHE A 77 1.68 -11.13 -4.89
N GLN A 78 1.48 -10.65 -3.67
CA GLN A 78 0.37 -9.80 -3.24
C GLN A 78 0.90 -8.53 -2.57
N LEU A 79 0.24 -7.39 -2.76
CA LEU A 79 0.43 -6.16 -2.00
C LEU A 79 -0.74 -5.97 -1.04
N ALA A 80 -0.47 -5.90 0.27
CA ALA A 80 -1.45 -5.61 1.30
C ALA A 80 -1.31 -4.15 1.76
N LEU A 81 -2.36 -3.36 1.60
CA LEU A 81 -2.37 -1.89 1.75
C LEU A 81 -2.82 -1.43 3.15
N GLY A 82 -2.62 -2.25 4.18
CA GLY A 82 -2.95 -1.90 5.56
C GLY A 82 -4.37 -2.26 5.97
N ASP A 83 -4.65 -1.98 7.24
CA ASP A 83 -5.81 -2.46 8.00
C ASP A 83 -5.94 -3.98 7.90
N ASN A 84 -4.80 -4.60 8.22
CA ASN A 84 -4.58 -6.04 8.10
C ASN A 84 -5.37 -6.82 9.18
N PHE A 85 -5.68 -6.19 10.31
CA PHE A 85 -6.45 -6.80 11.40
C PHE A 85 -7.36 -5.78 12.12
N TYR A 86 -8.66 -5.79 11.80
CA TYR A 86 -9.63 -4.93 12.47
C TYR A 86 -9.95 -5.40 13.90
N TYR A 87 -10.31 -4.53 14.85
CA TYR A 87 -10.25 -3.07 14.79
C TYR A 87 -9.02 -2.48 15.51
N ASP A 88 -8.27 -3.29 16.25
CA ASP A 88 -7.13 -2.82 17.06
C ASP A 88 -5.88 -3.69 16.82
N GLY A 89 -5.67 -4.11 15.57
CA GLY A 89 -4.50 -4.86 15.17
C GLY A 89 -4.39 -6.22 15.87
N VAL A 90 -3.13 -6.61 16.09
CA VAL A 90 -2.72 -7.79 16.85
C VAL A 90 -2.01 -7.37 18.13
N GLN A 91 -2.02 -8.23 19.15
CA GLN A 91 -1.37 -7.93 20.44
C GLN A 91 0.09 -8.38 20.50
N SER A 92 0.43 -9.47 19.80
CA SER A 92 1.77 -10.07 19.81
C SER A 92 2.00 -10.95 18.57
N ILE A 93 3.23 -11.41 18.38
CA ILE A 93 3.59 -12.33 17.28
C ILE A 93 2.82 -13.67 17.34
N ASN A 94 2.30 -14.04 18.51
CA ASN A 94 1.54 -15.28 18.72
C ASN A 94 0.01 -15.06 18.72
N ASP A 95 -0.45 -13.88 18.31
CA ASP A 95 -1.87 -13.57 18.29
C ASP A 95 -2.62 -14.54 17.33
N PRO A 96 -3.70 -15.21 17.78
CA PRO A 96 -4.46 -16.14 16.93
C PRO A 96 -5.04 -15.48 15.67
N ARG A 97 -5.15 -14.15 15.63
CA ARG A 97 -5.59 -13.40 14.44
C ARG A 97 -4.77 -13.68 13.20
N PHE A 98 -3.44 -13.86 13.32
CA PHE A 98 -2.62 -14.24 12.17
C PHE A 98 -3.09 -15.56 11.54
N GLU A 99 -3.38 -16.57 12.36
CA GLU A 99 -3.85 -17.86 11.87
C GLU A 99 -5.27 -17.75 11.28
N HIS A 100 -6.18 -17.05 11.98
CA HIS A 100 -7.60 -17.10 11.68
C HIS A 100 -8.07 -16.09 10.62
N THR A 101 -7.45 -14.90 10.56
CA THR A 101 -7.75 -13.83 9.59
C THR A 101 -6.80 -13.91 8.38
N PHE A 102 -5.54 -14.32 8.54
CA PHE A 102 -4.60 -14.39 7.41
C PHE A 102 -4.36 -15.80 6.87
N GLU A 103 -3.82 -16.72 7.69
CA GLU A 103 -3.34 -18.01 7.19
C GLU A 103 -4.46 -18.93 6.68
N ARG A 104 -5.59 -18.98 7.41
CA ARG A 104 -6.74 -19.83 7.05
C ARG A 104 -7.68 -19.22 6.02
N VAL A 105 -7.65 -17.91 5.85
CA VAL A 105 -8.49 -17.22 4.86
C VAL A 105 -7.82 -17.28 3.49
N PHE A 106 -6.55 -16.90 3.41
CA PHE A 106 -5.78 -16.87 2.18
C PHE A 106 -5.01 -18.18 1.94
N SER A 107 -5.68 -19.32 2.12
CA SER A 107 -5.06 -20.66 2.14
C SER A 107 -4.92 -21.32 0.76
N ALA A 108 -5.36 -20.67 -0.32
CA ALA A 108 -5.26 -21.21 -1.66
C ALA A 108 -3.78 -21.41 -2.07
N SER A 109 -3.47 -22.48 -2.80
CA SER A 109 -2.08 -22.79 -3.19
C SER A 109 -1.43 -21.70 -4.05
N SER A 110 -2.24 -21.00 -4.86
CA SER A 110 -1.84 -19.86 -5.69
C SER A 110 -1.53 -18.59 -4.90
N LEU A 111 -1.91 -18.54 -3.61
CA LEU A 111 -1.64 -17.42 -2.69
C LEU A 111 -0.52 -17.74 -1.69
N GLN A 112 0.14 -18.90 -1.83
CA GLN A 112 1.34 -19.27 -1.07
C GLN A 112 2.60 -18.63 -1.67
N THR A 113 2.45 -17.40 -2.15
CA THR A 113 3.48 -16.49 -2.67
C THR A 113 3.69 -15.35 -1.68
N PRO A 114 4.78 -14.56 -1.78
CA PRO A 114 5.00 -13.44 -0.86
C PRO A 114 3.86 -12.42 -0.84
N TRP A 115 3.54 -11.93 0.35
CA TRP A 115 2.67 -10.80 0.67
C TRP A 115 3.55 -9.66 1.17
N TYR A 116 3.59 -8.57 0.43
CA TYR A 116 4.26 -7.34 0.84
C TYR A 116 3.25 -6.47 1.56
N VAL A 117 3.49 -6.27 2.85
CA VAL A 117 2.50 -5.69 3.76
C VAL A 117 2.98 -4.33 4.27
N LEU A 118 2.07 -3.37 4.31
CA LEU A 118 2.21 -2.13 5.09
C LEU A 118 1.09 -2.06 6.14
N ALA A 119 1.23 -1.17 7.12
CA ALA A 119 0.26 -0.99 8.20
C ALA A 119 -0.73 0.14 7.92
N GLY A 120 -1.98 -0.04 8.37
CA GLY A 120 -3.01 1.00 8.43
C GLY A 120 -3.25 1.53 9.85
N ASN A 121 -4.23 2.40 10.02
CA ASN A 121 -4.58 3.00 11.31
C ASN A 121 -5.05 1.94 12.32
N HIS A 122 -5.83 0.95 11.91
CA HIS A 122 -6.28 -0.11 12.82
C HIS A 122 -5.11 -0.99 13.29
N ASP A 123 -4.10 -1.18 12.45
CA ASP A 123 -2.89 -1.92 12.82
C ASP A 123 -2.07 -1.18 13.89
N HIS A 124 -1.98 0.14 13.78
CA HIS A 124 -1.28 1.04 14.73
C HIS A 124 -1.97 1.18 16.08
N ARG A 125 -3.27 0.88 16.18
CA ARG A 125 -3.97 0.74 17.48
C ARG A 125 -3.52 -0.50 18.26
N GLY A 126 -2.99 -1.50 17.54
CA GLY A 126 -2.40 -2.70 18.10
C GLY A 126 -0.88 -2.64 18.14
N ASN A 127 -0.24 -3.74 17.78
CA ASN A 127 1.21 -3.91 17.79
C ASN A 127 1.75 -4.16 16.38
N VAL A 128 2.08 -3.10 15.64
CA VAL A 128 2.67 -3.21 14.29
C VAL A 128 4.03 -3.90 14.32
N SER A 129 4.80 -3.74 15.39
CA SER A 129 6.08 -4.46 15.54
C SER A 129 5.86 -5.98 15.57
N ALA A 130 4.77 -6.48 16.15
CA ALA A 130 4.42 -7.90 16.07
C ALA A 130 4.10 -8.34 14.63
N GLN A 131 3.48 -7.48 13.82
CA GLN A 131 3.27 -7.74 12.39
C GLN A 131 4.61 -7.80 11.63
N ILE A 132 5.53 -6.88 11.90
CA ILE A 132 6.88 -6.92 11.31
C ILE A 132 7.60 -8.22 11.70
N GLU A 133 7.54 -8.60 12.97
CA GLU A 133 8.19 -9.82 13.45
C GLU A 133 7.54 -11.11 12.93
N TYR A 134 6.28 -11.09 12.52
CA TYR A 134 5.56 -12.26 12.05
C TYR A 134 6.18 -12.90 10.80
N GLY A 135 6.95 -12.14 10.01
CA GLY A 135 7.76 -12.70 8.90
C GLY A 135 8.80 -13.74 9.35
N LYS A 136 9.15 -13.79 10.65
CA LYS A 136 9.99 -14.85 11.25
C LYS A 136 9.23 -16.18 11.38
N ILE A 137 7.89 -16.14 11.42
CA ILE A 137 7.01 -17.31 11.52
C ILE A 137 6.50 -17.71 10.13
N SER A 138 5.90 -16.77 9.40
CA SER A 138 5.31 -17.01 8.09
C SER A 138 6.21 -16.54 6.97
N LYS A 139 6.72 -17.48 6.16
CA LYS A 139 7.61 -17.19 5.03
C LYS A 139 6.95 -16.36 3.92
N ARG A 140 5.62 -16.37 3.85
CA ARG A 140 4.88 -15.57 2.87
C ARG A 140 4.52 -14.18 3.39
N TRP A 141 4.74 -13.89 4.67
CA TRP A 141 4.53 -12.57 5.24
C TRP A 141 5.80 -11.73 5.14
N THR A 142 5.82 -10.73 4.26
CA THR A 142 6.96 -9.83 4.03
C THR A 142 6.63 -8.43 4.49
N PHE A 143 6.94 -8.15 5.77
CA PHE A 143 6.81 -6.83 6.39
C PHE A 143 8.10 -6.52 7.17
N PRO A 144 9.18 -6.09 6.50
CA PRO A 144 10.52 -6.03 7.10
C PRO A 144 10.73 -4.84 8.04
N ASP A 145 10.02 -3.73 7.79
CA ASP A 145 10.07 -2.49 8.56
C ASP A 145 8.81 -1.66 8.21
N TYR A 146 8.54 -0.58 8.94
CA TYR A 146 7.43 0.35 8.67
C TYR A 146 7.53 0.98 7.28
N PHE A 147 8.75 1.28 6.83
CA PHE A 147 9.06 1.82 5.51
C PHE A 147 10.11 0.95 4.84
N TYR A 148 9.85 0.53 3.61
CA TYR A 148 10.81 -0.30 2.88
C TYR A 148 10.59 -0.23 1.37
N THR A 149 11.59 -0.70 0.62
CA THR A 149 11.52 -0.76 -0.84
C THR A 149 11.80 -2.15 -1.35
N PHE A 150 11.28 -2.46 -2.53
CA PHE A 150 11.68 -3.65 -3.26
C PHE A 150 11.55 -3.43 -4.75
N SER A 151 12.28 -4.21 -5.53
CA SER A 151 12.31 -4.10 -6.98
C SER A 151 11.80 -5.41 -7.60
N LEU A 152 10.88 -5.29 -8.56
CA LEU A 152 10.51 -6.40 -9.41
C LEU A 152 11.38 -6.40 -10.67
N TRP A 153 12.08 -7.51 -10.89
CA TRP A 153 12.91 -7.76 -12.06
C TRP A 153 12.20 -8.69 -13.05
N GLN A 154 12.56 -8.55 -14.33
CA GLN A 154 12.20 -9.54 -15.34
C GLN A 154 12.77 -10.91 -14.98
N SER A 155 12.11 -11.97 -15.44
CA SER A 155 12.51 -13.35 -15.18
C SER A 155 13.94 -13.70 -15.65
N ASP A 156 14.49 -12.94 -16.62
CA ASP A 156 15.85 -13.10 -17.12
C ASP A 156 16.93 -12.40 -16.27
N LYS A 157 16.51 -11.68 -15.22
CA LYS A 157 17.34 -10.94 -14.26
C LYS A 157 18.18 -9.81 -14.86
N GLN A 158 17.90 -9.40 -16.10
CA GLN A 158 18.70 -8.36 -16.76
C GLN A 158 18.11 -6.97 -16.60
N LYS A 159 16.79 -6.86 -16.44
CA LYS A 159 16.09 -5.58 -16.42
C LYS A 159 15.13 -5.49 -15.26
N LYS A 160 15.27 -4.42 -14.50
CA LYS A 160 14.31 -4.00 -13.50
C LYS A 160 13.04 -3.50 -14.21
N LEU A 161 11.87 -3.93 -13.75
CA LEU A 161 10.57 -3.49 -14.25
C LEU A 161 9.96 -2.42 -13.37
N VAL A 162 9.87 -2.69 -12.07
CA VAL A 162 9.14 -1.84 -11.13
C VAL A 162 9.97 -1.64 -9.87
N ASP A 163 10.10 -0.42 -9.42
CA ASP A 163 10.49 -0.12 -8.03
C ASP A 163 9.21 0.13 -7.23
N PHE A 164 9.15 -0.43 -6.03
CA PHE A 164 8.07 -0.23 -5.06
C PHE A 164 8.60 0.52 -3.85
N VAL A 165 7.86 1.53 -3.40
CA VAL A 165 8.13 2.25 -2.15
C VAL A 165 6.91 2.09 -1.25
N MET A 166 7.10 1.37 -0.14
CA MET A 166 6.05 1.04 0.83
C MET A 166 6.16 2.01 2.00
N LEU A 167 5.07 2.74 2.27
CA LEU A 167 5.02 3.82 3.23
C LEU A 167 4.11 3.48 4.40
N ASP A 168 4.53 3.87 5.60
CA ASP A 168 3.64 3.96 6.75
C ASP A 168 3.03 5.37 6.84
N THR A 169 1.82 5.52 6.33
CA THR A 169 1.14 6.83 6.28
C THR A 169 0.67 7.30 7.66
N VAL A 170 0.53 6.38 8.62
CA VAL A 170 0.19 6.71 10.01
C VAL A 170 1.36 7.38 10.71
N ILE A 171 2.59 6.88 10.52
CA ILE A 171 3.80 7.54 11.04
C ILE A 171 4.02 8.91 10.38
N LEU A 172 3.70 9.07 9.09
CA LEU A 172 3.87 10.34 8.38
C LEU A 172 2.82 11.40 8.77
N CYS A 173 1.57 10.99 8.96
CA CYS A 173 0.43 11.93 9.02
C CYS A 173 -0.40 11.84 10.31
N GLY A 174 -0.24 10.80 11.14
CA GLY A 174 -1.01 10.54 12.36
C GLY A 174 -2.08 9.45 12.19
N GLY A 175 -2.45 8.75 13.26
CA GLY A 175 -3.27 7.52 13.22
C GLY A 175 -4.78 7.67 13.40
N GLY A 176 -5.35 8.85 13.10
CA GLY A 176 -6.77 9.14 13.39
C GLY A 176 -7.07 9.14 14.90
N ASP A 177 -8.30 9.45 15.28
CA ASP A 177 -8.76 9.24 16.66
C ASP A 177 -9.21 7.78 16.86
N LEU A 178 -9.42 7.34 18.11
CA LEU A 178 -9.95 5.99 18.44
C LEU A 178 -11.34 5.70 17.82
N PHE A 179 -11.97 6.73 17.26
CA PHE A 179 -13.31 6.74 16.71
C PHE A 179 -13.26 7.33 15.28
N ASP A 180 -12.73 6.57 14.33
CA ASP A 180 -12.62 7.01 12.91
C ASP A 180 -13.94 7.40 12.26
N TRP A 181 -15.08 7.03 12.85
CA TRP A 181 -16.41 7.40 12.36
C TRP A 181 -16.74 8.89 12.50
N GLU A 182 -15.92 9.68 13.21
CA GLU A 182 -16.17 11.11 13.41
C GLU A 182 -15.53 12.01 12.33
N HIS A 183 -14.91 11.45 11.28
CA HIS A 183 -14.26 12.19 10.20
C HIS A 183 -13.31 13.30 10.71
N THR A 184 -12.66 13.07 11.86
CA THR A 184 -11.80 14.08 12.45
C THR A 184 -10.52 14.22 11.62
N PRO A 185 -10.09 15.46 11.31
CA PRO A 185 -8.83 15.66 10.62
C PRO A 185 -7.66 15.05 11.40
N LEU A 186 -6.74 14.39 10.69
CA LEU A 186 -5.52 13.87 11.29
C LEU A 186 -4.77 14.99 12.03
N LYS A 187 -4.40 14.74 13.29
CA LYS A 187 -3.72 15.71 14.16
C LYS A 187 -2.25 15.95 13.80
N GLY A 188 -1.74 15.24 12.79
CA GLY A 188 -0.32 15.17 12.45
C GLY A 188 0.37 13.97 13.12
N PRO A 189 1.64 13.72 12.77
CA PRO A 189 2.38 12.58 13.27
C PRO A 189 2.66 12.69 14.77
N GLU A 190 2.67 11.56 15.47
CA GLU A 190 2.99 11.51 16.90
C GLU A 190 4.39 12.07 17.20
N ASN A 191 5.33 11.85 16.28
CA ASN A 191 6.70 12.37 16.35
C ASN A 191 7.08 13.10 15.06
N ASN A 192 6.95 14.43 15.07
CA ASN A 192 7.30 15.29 13.94
C ASN A 192 8.75 15.11 13.45
N PHE A 193 9.72 14.96 14.36
CA PHE A 193 11.12 14.78 13.97
C PHE A 193 11.32 13.48 13.19
N LEU A 194 10.72 12.38 13.68
CA LEU A 194 10.79 11.09 13.01
C LEU A 194 10.07 11.13 11.66
N ALA A 195 8.91 11.78 11.57
CA ALA A 195 8.20 11.96 10.31
C ALA A 195 9.05 12.72 9.28
N GLU A 196 9.76 13.78 9.67
CA GLU A 196 10.67 14.49 8.76
C GLU A 196 11.83 13.63 8.26
N VAL A 197 12.39 12.76 9.11
CA VAL A 197 13.40 11.79 8.68
C VAL A 197 12.84 10.85 7.61
N TYR A 198 11.62 10.34 7.81
CA TYR A 198 10.97 9.50 6.80
C TYR A 198 10.61 10.26 5.53
N TRP A 199 10.20 11.53 5.61
CA TRP A 199 9.97 12.34 4.41
C TRP A 199 11.25 12.52 3.57
N GLN A 200 12.40 12.71 4.22
CA GLN A 200 13.69 12.75 3.52
C GLN A 200 14.03 11.41 2.88
N TRP A 201 13.78 10.30 3.59
CA TRP A 201 13.95 8.96 3.04
C TRP A 201 13.07 8.72 1.82
N VAL A 202 11.79 9.12 1.85
CA VAL A 202 10.86 8.98 0.72
C VAL A 202 11.38 9.70 -0.52
N GLU A 203 11.80 10.96 -0.38
CA GLU A 203 12.37 11.73 -1.50
C GLU A 203 13.65 11.07 -2.04
N GLU A 204 14.51 10.53 -1.18
CA GLU A 204 15.70 9.79 -1.60
C GLU A 204 15.35 8.53 -2.40
N GLN A 205 14.40 7.71 -1.95
CA GLN A 205 14.00 6.51 -2.67
C GLN A 205 13.40 6.83 -4.05
N PHE A 206 12.67 7.95 -4.17
CA PHE A 206 12.12 8.38 -5.45
C PHE A 206 13.22 8.83 -6.41
N ARG A 207 14.20 9.58 -5.89
CA ARG A 207 15.36 10.06 -6.65
C ARG A 207 16.26 8.93 -7.15
N GLU A 208 16.42 7.87 -6.36
CA GLU A 208 17.25 6.71 -6.70
C GLU A 208 16.58 5.73 -7.68
N SER A 209 15.25 5.82 -7.84
CA SER A 209 14.52 4.90 -8.70
C SER A 209 14.83 5.12 -10.18
N THR A 210 15.37 4.08 -10.82
CA THR A 210 15.67 4.03 -12.25
C THR A 210 14.75 3.08 -13.02
N ALA A 211 13.78 2.47 -12.33
CA ALA A 211 12.86 1.52 -12.93
C ALA A 211 11.92 2.19 -13.95
N PRO A 212 11.52 1.50 -15.02
CA PRO A 212 10.48 1.98 -15.94
C PRO A 212 9.16 2.33 -15.25
N TYR A 213 8.84 1.68 -14.13
CA TYR A 213 7.68 2.02 -13.30
C TYR A 213 8.08 2.24 -11.85
N LEU A 214 7.47 3.22 -11.20
CA LEU A 214 7.58 3.47 -9.76
C LEU A 214 6.19 3.42 -9.15
N ILE A 215 5.95 2.44 -8.31
CA ILE A 215 4.72 2.30 -7.55
C ILE A 215 4.99 2.72 -6.12
N VAL A 216 4.20 3.66 -5.63
CA VAL A 216 4.25 4.11 -4.23
C VAL A 216 2.98 3.61 -3.56
N SER A 217 3.11 3.00 -2.38
CA SER A 217 1.96 2.44 -1.66
C SER A 217 1.95 2.95 -0.23
N GLY A 218 0.77 3.31 0.27
CA GLY A 218 0.51 3.68 1.65
C GLY A 218 -0.91 3.29 2.04
N HIS A 219 -1.29 3.44 3.30
CA HIS A 219 -2.66 3.10 3.68
C HIS A 219 -3.65 4.23 3.33
N PHE A 220 -3.35 5.47 3.74
CA PHE A 220 -4.23 6.61 3.53
C PHE A 220 -4.24 7.12 2.07
N PRO A 221 -5.37 7.59 1.54
CA PRO A 221 -5.44 8.15 0.19
C PRO A 221 -4.80 9.53 0.09
N VAL A 222 -4.08 9.79 -1.01
CA VAL A 222 -3.79 11.17 -1.43
C VAL A 222 -5.10 11.85 -1.81
N TYR A 223 -5.84 11.24 -2.75
CA TYR A 223 -7.18 11.65 -3.12
C TYR A 223 -8.15 10.48 -2.98
N SER A 224 -9.35 10.80 -2.51
CA SER A 224 -10.51 9.92 -2.48
C SER A 224 -11.75 10.80 -2.42
N VAL A 225 -12.85 10.34 -2.99
CA VAL A 225 -14.15 11.02 -2.91
C VAL A 225 -15.05 10.50 -1.78
N ALA A 226 -14.59 9.53 -0.99
CA ALA A 226 -15.46 8.71 -0.16
C ALA A 226 -15.59 9.20 1.29
N GLU A 227 -15.67 8.30 2.26
CA GLU A 227 -15.96 8.60 3.66
C GLU A 227 -14.84 9.37 4.37
N HIS A 228 -13.57 9.09 4.09
CA HIS A 228 -12.43 9.80 4.67
C HIS A 228 -11.92 10.93 3.77
N GLY A 229 -11.97 10.74 2.46
CA GLY A 229 -11.60 11.77 1.49
C GLY A 229 -10.08 12.00 1.38
N PRO A 230 -9.64 13.15 0.83
CA PRO A 230 -8.22 13.42 0.63
C PRO A 230 -7.44 13.60 1.93
N THR A 231 -6.30 12.91 2.08
CA THR A 231 -5.42 13.11 3.23
C THR A 231 -4.56 14.34 3.01
N LYS A 232 -4.92 15.47 3.61
CA LYS A 232 -4.23 16.76 3.43
C LYS A 232 -2.70 16.68 3.57
N CYS A 233 -2.20 15.95 4.56
CA CYS A 233 -0.76 15.73 4.75
C CYS A 233 -0.08 15.13 3.51
N LEU A 234 -0.73 14.15 2.85
CA LEU A 234 -0.22 13.51 1.64
C LEU A 234 -0.43 14.38 0.40
N VAL A 235 -1.56 15.11 0.30
CA VAL A 235 -1.78 16.10 -0.77
C VAL A 235 -0.68 17.17 -0.74
N ASP A 236 -0.37 17.71 0.44
CA ASP A 236 0.60 18.80 0.57
C ASP A 236 2.06 18.32 0.37
N ARG A 237 2.38 17.08 0.77
CA ARG A 237 3.78 16.60 0.83
C ARG A 237 4.14 15.48 -0.12
N LEU A 238 3.27 14.48 -0.29
CA LEU A 238 3.55 13.32 -1.15
C LEU A 238 3.20 13.62 -2.60
N CYS A 239 2.06 14.26 -2.86
CA CYS A 239 1.60 14.57 -4.22
C CYS A 239 2.65 15.32 -5.06
N PRO A 240 3.31 16.38 -4.56
CA PRO A 240 4.36 17.06 -5.32
C PRO A 240 5.54 16.15 -5.66
N LEU A 241 5.94 15.25 -4.74
CA LEU A 241 7.02 14.30 -4.97
C LEU A 241 6.64 13.25 -6.03
N LEU A 242 5.39 12.78 -6.02
CA LEU A 242 4.87 11.85 -7.02
C LEU A 242 5.00 12.44 -8.43
N HIS A 243 4.59 13.70 -8.64
CA HIS A 243 4.75 14.37 -9.92
C HIS A 243 6.22 14.67 -10.26
N GLN A 244 6.99 15.21 -9.30
CA GLN A 244 8.41 15.57 -9.52
C GLN A 244 9.24 14.39 -10.02
N TYR A 245 9.01 13.20 -9.46
CA TYR A 245 9.72 11.96 -9.81
C TYR A 245 8.92 11.04 -10.73
N ARG A 246 7.83 11.56 -11.31
CA ARG A 246 6.98 10.91 -12.30
C ARG A 246 6.53 9.52 -11.88
N ALA A 247 6.12 9.33 -10.63
CA ALA A 247 5.62 8.04 -10.16
C ALA A 247 4.53 7.50 -11.12
N THR A 248 4.47 6.19 -11.28
CA THR A 248 3.47 5.57 -12.19
C THR A 248 2.10 5.57 -11.54
N ALA A 249 2.04 5.18 -10.27
CA ALA A 249 0.81 5.12 -9.49
C ALA A 249 1.08 5.27 -8.00
N TYR A 250 0.09 5.83 -7.30
CA TYR A 250 -0.07 5.70 -5.86
C TYR A 250 -1.19 4.68 -5.57
N LEU A 251 -0.90 3.70 -4.72
CA LEU A 251 -1.85 2.66 -4.29
C LEU A 251 -2.18 2.84 -2.81
N CYS A 252 -3.46 2.86 -2.47
CA CYS A 252 -3.92 2.98 -1.09
C CYS A 252 -5.20 2.20 -0.79
N GLY A 253 -5.57 2.13 0.48
CA GLY A 253 -6.82 1.56 0.99
C GLY A 253 -7.58 2.63 1.77
N HIS A 254 -7.91 2.30 3.02
CA HIS A 254 -8.55 3.14 4.04
C HIS A 254 -10.01 3.49 3.77
N ASP A 255 -10.29 4.05 2.58
CA ASP A 255 -11.67 4.17 2.13
C ASP A 255 -12.14 2.82 1.58
N HIS A 256 -13.26 2.33 2.11
CA HIS A 256 -13.81 1.00 1.92
C HIS A 256 -14.51 0.84 0.57
N ASN A 257 -13.83 1.16 -0.52
CA ASN A 257 -14.37 1.12 -1.88
C ASN A 257 -13.21 1.04 -2.90
N LEU A 258 -13.56 1.04 -4.19
CA LEU A 258 -12.60 0.95 -5.29
C LEU A 258 -12.69 2.22 -6.13
N GLN A 259 -11.58 2.95 -6.25
CA GLN A 259 -11.54 4.21 -6.99
C GLN A 259 -10.32 4.31 -7.88
N HIS A 260 -10.50 4.86 -9.07
CA HIS A 260 -9.40 5.37 -9.86
C HIS A 260 -9.57 6.88 -10.00
N LEU A 261 -8.60 7.62 -9.50
CA LEU A 261 -8.46 9.04 -9.73
C LEU A 261 -7.18 9.29 -10.53
N ALA A 262 -7.17 10.35 -11.32
CA ALA A 262 -5.99 10.77 -12.05
C ALA A 262 -6.00 12.27 -12.28
N ASP A 263 -4.83 12.88 -12.21
CA ASP A 263 -4.60 14.29 -12.51
C ASP A 263 -3.35 14.48 -13.38
N ASP A 264 -3.21 15.70 -13.89
CA ASP A 264 -2.08 16.14 -14.68
C ASP A 264 -1.53 17.43 -14.05
N LEU A 265 -0.35 17.34 -13.42
CA LEU A 265 0.34 18.48 -12.81
C LEU A 265 1.74 18.61 -13.43
N ASP A 266 2.09 19.83 -13.84
CA ASP A 266 3.39 20.18 -14.43
C ASP A 266 3.82 19.25 -15.58
N GLY A 267 2.86 18.82 -16.41
CA GLY A 267 3.09 17.93 -17.54
C GLY A 267 3.34 16.47 -17.17
N THR A 268 3.09 16.09 -15.92
CA THR A 268 3.19 14.72 -15.41
C THR A 268 1.82 14.19 -15.06
N HIS A 269 1.46 13.06 -15.68
CA HIS A 269 0.22 12.34 -15.40
C HIS A 269 0.40 11.40 -14.21
N MET A 270 -0.48 11.49 -13.20
CA MET A 270 -0.49 10.61 -12.03
C MET A 270 -1.78 9.79 -11.95
N ASN A 271 -1.65 8.54 -11.52
CA ASN A 271 -2.78 7.65 -11.23
C ASN A 271 -2.82 7.36 -9.72
N TYR A 272 -3.99 7.46 -9.12
CA TYR A 272 -4.27 7.14 -7.73
C TYR A 272 -5.33 6.04 -7.69
N PHE A 273 -5.01 4.93 -7.03
CA PHE A 273 -5.94 3.80 -6.90
C PHE A 273 -6.23 3.53 -5.43
N VAL A 274 -7.50 3.68 -5.06
CA VAL A 274 -8.05 3.24 -3.77
C VAL A 274 -8.54 1.80 -3.95
N VAL A 275 -8.06 0.88 -3.11
CA VAL A 275 -8.31 -0.56 -3.17
C VAL A 275 -8.68 -1.10 -1.78
N GLY A 276 -9.64 -0.47 -1.10
CA GLY A 276 -10.01 -0.77 0.30
C GLY A 276 -11.26 -1.63 0.47
N ALA A 277 -11.70 -2.36 -0.56
CA ALA A 277 -13.00 -3.02 -0.54
C ALA A 277 -12.96 -4.52 -0.23
N ALA A 278 -11.98 -5.00 0.54
CA ALA A 278 -11.76 -6.45 0.69
C ALA A 278 -12.58 -7.10 1.81
N ASP A 279 -12.83 -6.38 2.91
CA ASP A 279 -13.69 -6.83 4.02
C ASP A 279 -15.02 -6.07 4.04
N ILE A 280 -14.94 -4.74 3.95
CA ILE A 280 -16.11 -3.84 3.95
C ILE A 280 -16.14 -3.11 2.60
N ALA A 281 -17.34 -2.93 2.05
CA ALA A 281 -17.55 -2.12 0.85
C ALA A 281 -18.67 -1.11 1.11
N GLU A 282 -18.36 0.18 0.99
CA GLU A 282 -19.23 1.31 1.32
C GLU A 282 -19.42 2.24 0.12
N ASN A 283 -20.68 2.54 -0.19
CA ASN A 283 -21.04 3.52 -1.22
C ASN A 283 -21.16 4.91 -0.59
N ASN A 284 -20.02 5.48 -0.22
CA ASN A 284 -19.90 6.83 0.33
C ASN A 284 -19.19 7.76 -0.66
N HIS A 285 -19.72 8.98 -0.83
CA HIS A 285 -19.23 10.01 -1.75
C HIS A 285 -19.15 11.40 -1.10
N ASN A 286 -18.98 11.46 0.23
CA ASN A 286 -19.09 12.71 0.99
C ASN A 286 -18.02 13.75 0.62
N HIS A 287 -16.87 13.33 0.07
CA HIS A 287 -15.74 14.19 -0.28
C HIS A 287 -15.59 14.35 -1.81
N ALA A 288 -16.66 14.15 -2.58
CA ALA A 288 -16.63 14.29 -4.04
C ALA A 288 -16.21 15.69 -4.53
N ASP A 289 -16.48 16.73 -3.74
CA ASP A 289 -16.12 18.12 -4.05
C ASP A 289 -14.73 18.53 -3.52
N ASP A 290 -14.03 17.64 -2.79
CA ASP A 290 -12.73 17.93 -2.16
C ASP A 290 -11.53 17.43 -2.99
N VAL A 291 -11.77 16.75 -4.10
CA VAL A 291 -10.75 16.31 -5.07
C VAL A 291 -10.66 17.28 -6.25
N PRO A 292 -9.54 17.30 -7.01
CA PRO A 292 -9.45 18.11 -8.21
C PRO A 292 -10.59 17.81 -9.19
N VAL A 293 -11.11 18.84 -9.85
CA VAL A 293 -12.20 18.71 -10.84
C VAL A 293 -11.82 17.70 -11.92
N ASP A 294 -12.78 16.86 -12.31
CA ASP A 294 -12.62 15.77 -13.28
C ASP A 294 -11.57 14.72 -12.93
N SER A 295 -11.01 14.70 -11.71
CA SER A 295 -9.98 13.73 -11.34
C SER A 295 -10.52 12.30 -11.15
N LEU A 296 -11.75 12.14 -10.66
CA LEU A 296 -12.40 10.83 -10.50
C LEU A 296 -12.70 10.20 -11.86
N LYS A 297 -12.05 9.07 -12.16
CA LYS A 297 -12.22 8.33 -13.43
C LYS A 297 -13.11 7.10 -13.27
N TYR A 298 -13.10 6.49 -12.09
CA TYR A 298 -13.93 5.33 -11.76
C TYR A 298 -14.21 5.28 -10.26
N TYR A 299 -15.40 4.83 -9.89
CA TYR A 299 -15.81 4.57 -8.52
C TYR A 299 -16.67 3.30 -8.45
N TRP A 300 -16.50 2.52 -7.38
CA TRP A 300 -17.38 1.42 -7.02
C TRP A 300 -17.41 1.24 -5.50
N GLY A 301 -18.60 1.27 -4.91
CA GLY A 301 -18.82 1.19 -3.45
C GLY A 301 -19.70 0.01 -3.01
N GLY A 302 -19.71 -1.10 -3.75
CA GLY A 302 -20.28 -2.35 -3.23
C GLY A 302 -21.82 -2.46 -3.15
N GLU A 303 -22.58 -1.82 -4.05
CA GLU A 303 -24.04 -1.68 -3.96
C GLU A 303 -24.86 -2.98 -3.73
N VAL A 304 -24.32 -4.18 -4.01
CA VAL A 304 -24.99 -5.49 -3.75
C VAL A 304 -24.01 -6.66 -3.49
N LEU A 305 -22.69 -6.47 -3.58
CA LEU A 305 -21.73 -7.58 -3.80
C LEU A 305 -20.56 -7.59 -2.80
N LEU A 306 -19.99 -8.77 -2.55
CA LEU A 306 -19.02 -9.05 -1.48
C LEU A 306 -17.59 -8.58 -1.86
N GLY A 307 -17.39 -7.27 -1.97
CA GLY A 307 -16.05 -6.66 -2.07
C GLY A 307 -15.29 -6.90 -3.38
N GLY A 308 -14.05 -6.40 -3.42
CA GLY A 308 -13.16 -6.49 -4.56
C GLY A 308 -11.69 -6.15 -4.24
N PHE A 309 -10.84 -6.31 -5.24
CA PHE A 309 -9.38 -6.18 -5.12
C PHE A 309 -8.76 -5.70 -6.44
N GLY A 310 -7.48 -5.36 -6.42
CA GLY A 310 -6.73 -4.93 -7.59
C GLY A 310 -5.90 -6.05 -8.22
N LEU A 311 -5.70 -5.99 -9.53
CA LEU A 311 -4.78 -6.83 -10.29
C LEU A 311 -3.89 -5.94 -11.16
N ILE A 312 -2.57 -6.16 -11.08
CA ILE A 312 -1.62 -5.58 -12.03
C ILE A 312 -1.05 -6.67 -12.93
N GLU A 313 -0.97 -6.36 -14.23
CA GLU A 313 -0.22 -7.10 -15.24
C GLU A 313 0.82 -6.17 -15.85
N VAL A 314 2.11 -6.51 -15.74
CA VAL A 314 3.21 -5.62 -16.14
C VAL A 314 4.26 -6.33 -16.98
N ASN A 315 4.71 -5.64 -18.03
CA ASN A 315 5.88 -5.98 -18.83
C ASN A 315 6.70 -4.71 -19.17
N ASN A 316 7.69 -4.84 -20.03
CA ASN A 316 8.58 -3.73 -20.40
C ASN A 316 7.95 -2.62 -21.27
N THR A 317 6.73 -2.83 -21.78
CA THR A 317 6.04 -1.87 -22.68
C THR A 317 4.78 -1.26 -22.07
N GLN A 318 4.14 -1.96 -21.13
CA GLN A 318 2.93 -1.47 -20.47
C GLN A 318 2.71 -2.12 -19.10
N MET A 319 2.01 -1.38 -18.24
CA MET A 319 1.42 -1.84 -17.01
C MET A 319 -0.10 -1.67 -17.12
N THR A 320 -0.86 -2.69 -16.77
CA THR A 320 -2.32 -2.65 -16.79
C THR A 320 -2.83 -2.87 -15.39
N PHE A 321 -3.66 -1.95 -14.89
CA PHE A 321 -4.34 -2.08 -13.61
C PHE A 321 -5.80 -2.44 -13.85
N SER A 322 -6.34 -3.39 -13.08
CA SER A 322 -7.75 -3.78 -13.13
C SER A 322 -8.35 -3.86 -11.73
N PHE A 323 -9.56 -3.36 -11.57
CA PHE A 323 -10.42 -3.68 -10.42
C PHE A 323 -11.19 -4.96 -10.70
N ILE A 324 -11.10 -5.91 -9.76
CA ILE A 324 -11.74 -7.22 -9.85
C ILE A 324 -12.69 -7.39 -8.65
N GLU A 325 -13.92 -7.77 -8.94
CA GLU A 325 -14.91 -8.09 -7.93
C GLU A 325 -14.79 -9.56 -7.48
N HIS A 326 -15.32 -9.92 -6.30
CA HIS A 326 -15.30 -11.30 -5.77
C HIS A 326 -15.85 -12.40 -6.73
N THR A 327 -16.65 -12.06 -7.74
CA THR A 327 -17.09 -13.03 -8.77
C THR A 327 -16.08 -13.21 -9.90
N GLU A 328 -14.85 -12.70 -9.75
CA GLU A 328 -13.80 -12.69 -10.78
C GLU A 328 -14.12 -11.79 -11.99
N ARG A 329 -15.12 -10.91 -11.84
CA ARG A 329 -15.51 -9.94 -12.89
C ARG A 329 -14.58 -8.74 -12.85
N THR A 330 -14.02 -8.38 -13.99
CA THR A 330 -13.35 -7.08 -14.16
C THR A 330 -14.39 -5.97 -14.16
N LEU A 331 -14.28 -5.06 -13.20
CA LEU A 331 -15.13 -3.90 -13.04
C LEU A 331 -14.64 -2.72 -13.88
N TYR A 332 -13.32 -2.51 -13.87
CA TYR A 332 -12.64 -1.41 -14.53
C TYR A 332 -11.21 -1.80 -14.87
N GLN A 333 -10.64 -1.19 -15.91
CA GLN A 333 -9.27 -1.43 -16.33
C GLN A 333 -8.67 -0.17 -16.97
N THR A 334 -7.40 0.09 -16.70
CA THR A 334 -6.63 1.18 -17.32
C THR A 334 -5.19 0.74 -17.61
N ILE A 335 -4.55 1.43 -18.57
CA ILE A 335 -3.18 1.15 -19.00
C ILE A 335 -2.29 2.33 -18.64
N MET A 336 -1.18 2.04 -17.96
CA MET A 336 -0.12 2.98 -17.62
C MET A 336 1.13 2.66 -18.46
N LYS A 337 1.77 3.70 -18.99
CA LYS A 337 2.99 3.57 -19.79
C LYS A 337 4.24 3.71 -18.91
N PRO A 338 5.39 3.14 -19.35
CA PRO A 338 6.66 3.36 -18.67
C PRO A 338 6.96 4.87 -18.54
N ARG A 339 7.62 5.24 -17.44
CA ARG A 339 8.18 6.58 -17.23
C ARG A 339 9.22 6.88 -18.32
N LEU A 340 9.25 8.13 -18.78
CA LEU A 340 10.25 8.65 -19.72
C LEU A 340 11.51 9.13 -19.02
#